data_AF-A0A851T1M4-F1
#
_entry.id   AF-A0A851T1M4-F1
#
_cell.length_a   1.000
_cell.length_b   1.000
_cell.length_c   1.000
_cell.angle_alpha   90.00
_cell.angle_beta   90.00
_cell.angle_gamma   90.00
#
_symmetry.space_group_name_H-M   'P 1'
#
loop_
_entity.id
_entity.type
_entity.pdbx_description
1 polymer ?
#
loop_
_entity_poly.entity_id
_entity_poly.type
_entity_poly.pdbx_seq_one_letter_code
_entity_poly.pdbx_strand_id
1 'polypeptide(L)' 'LCLFPLGKVHAEIEQVLGPGGLPTFEDRKNMPFTNAVIHEVQRFVTLLPHVPRCTSTDTYFKGYFIPKV' A
#
# COMPACT_ATOMS: atom_id res chain seq x y z
N LEU A 1 3.83 11.72 -15.42
CA LEU A 1 4.50 10.44 -15.06
C LEU A 1 5.93 10.64 -14.52
N CYS A 2 6.57 11.80 -14.73
CA CYS A 2 7.93 12.12 -14.22
C CYS A 2 8.04 12.41 -12.70
N LEU A 3 6.98 12.21 -11.90
CA LEU A 3 7.01 12.49 -10.45
C LEU A 3 7.48 11.31 -9.60
N PHE A 4 7.52 10.09 -10.16
CA PHE A 4 8.01 8.93 -9.43
C PHE A 4 9.50 8.76 -9.71
N PRO A 5 10.36 8.65 -8.67
CA PRO A 5 11.80 8.55 -8.81
C PRO A 5 12.22 7.14 -9.31
N LEU A 6 11.82 6.79 -10.53
CA LEU A 6 12.00 5.47 -11.13
C LEU A 6 13.46 5.02 -11.19
N GLY A 7 14.40 5.96 -11.40
CA GLY A 7 15.83 5.63 -11.39
C GLY A 7 16.32 5.11 -10.03
N LYS A 8 15.81 5.65 -8.92
CA LYS A 8 16.15 5.16 -7.57
C LYS A 8 15.48 3.83 -7.26
N VAL A 9 14.24 3.64 -7.72
CA VAL A 9 13.53 2.36 -7.58
C VAL A 9 14.27 1.26 -8.32
N HIS A 10 14.67 1.51 -9.58
CA HIS A 10 15.38 0.53 -10.37
C HIS A 10 16.73 0.16 -9.75
N ALA A 11 17.50 1.14 -9.29
CA ALA A 11 18.77 0.89 -8.61
C ALA A 11 18.61 0.02 -7.35
N GLU A 12 17.57 0.25 -6.53
CA GLU A 12 17.30 -0.58 -5.35
C GLU A 12 16.91 -2.02 -5.76
N ILE A 13 16.09 -2.18 -6.80
CA ILE A 13 15.69 -3.50 -7.30
C ILE A 13 16.89 -4.29 -7.82
N GLU A 14 17.74 -3.67 -8.64
CA GLU A 14 18.96 -4.30 -9.16
C GLU A 14 19.93 -4.67 -8.04
N GLN A 15 20.06 -3.82 -7.02
CA GLN A 15 20.90 -4.10 -5.85
C GLN A 15 20.42 -5.32 -5.06
N VAL A 16 19.11 -5.48 -4.91
CA VAL A 16 18.54 -6.56 -4.08
C VAL A 16 18.43 -7.88 -4.83
N LEU A 17 17.97 -7.88 -6.08
CA LEU A 17 17.73 -9.11 -6.85
C LEU A 17 18.97 -9.57 -7.62
N GLY A 18 19.86 -8.65 -7.97
CA GLY A 18 20.98 -8.92 -8.88
C GLY A 18 20.52 -9.31 -10.29
N PRO A 19 21.47 -9.64 -11.18
CA PRO A 19 21.17 -10.01 -12.56
C PRO A 19 20.37 -11.32 -12.64
N GLY A 20 19.18 -11.28 -13.23
CA GLY A 20 18.34 -12.46 -13.46
C GLY A 20 17.61 -13.00 -12.23
N GLY A 21 17.67 -12.31 -11.09
CA GLY A 21 16.92 -12.67 -9.90
C GLY A 21 15.42 -12.45 -10.08
N LEU A 22 14.60 -13.46 -9.75
CA LEU A 22 13.15 -13.34 -9.70
C LEU A 22 12.72 -12.85 -8.31
N PRO A 23 11.81 -11.87 -8.21
CA PRO A 23 11.38 -11.34 -6.92
C PRO A 23 10.57 -12.36 -6.13
N THR A 24 10.87 -12.48 -4.84
CA THR A 24 10.12 -13.24 -3.85
C THR A 24 9.47 -12.31 -2.82
N PHE A 25 8.53 -12.84 -2.01
CA PHE A 25 7.92 -12.05 -0.93
C PHE A 25 8.92 -11.63 0.15
N GLU A 26 9.98 -12.41 0.36
CA GLU A 26 11.01 -12.11 1.36
C GLU A 26 11.86 -10.91 0.95
N ASP A 27 12.13 -10.76 -0.35
CA ASP A 27 12.93 -9.64 -0.89
C ASP A 27 12.30 -8.28 -0.64
N ARG A 28 10.96 -8.23 -0.47
CA ARG A 28 10.24 -7.00 -0.14
C ARG A 28 10.78 -6.32 1.12
N LYS A 29 11.26 -7.10 2.11
CA LYS A 29 11.84 -6.55 3.35
C LYS A 29 13.13 -5.76 3.08
N ASN A 30 13.81 -6.08 1.98
CA ASN A 30 15.06 -5.45 1.55
C ASN A 30 14.85 -4.31 0.54
N MET A 31 13.61 -4.01 0.14
CA MET A 31 13.28 -2.93 -0.80
C MET A 31 12.42 -1.82 -0.16
N PRO A 32 12.90 -1.14 0.89
CA PRO A 32 12.12 -0.13 1.62
C PRO A 32 11.72 1.06 0.75
N PHE A 33 12.57 1.51 -0.19
CA PHE A 33 12.28 2.67 -1.04
C PHE A 33 11.18 2.34 -2.05
N THR A 34 11.29 1.20 -2.74
CA THR A 34 10.28 0.70 -3.67
C THR A 34 8.94 0.51 -2.96
N ASN A 35 8.95 -0.06 -1.76
CA ASN A 35 7.73 -0.23 -0.96
C ASN A 35 7.10 1.13 -0.61
N ALA A 36 7.91 2.11 -0.19
CA ALA A 36 7.42 3.47 0.09
C ALA A 36 6.80 4.14 -1.15
N VAL A 37 7.43 4.01 -2.32
CA VAL A 37 6.90 4.53 -3.59
C VAL A 37 5.53 3.90 -3.92
N ILE A 38 5.39 2.59 -3.77
CA ILE A 38 4.11 1.89 -3.98
C ILE A 38 3.05 2.43 -3.02
N HIS A 39 3.37 2.58 -1.74
CA HIS A 39 2.44 3.13 -0.75
C HIS A 39 2.03 4.58 -1.05
N GLU A 40 2.95 5.41 -1.56
CA GLU A 40 2.61 6.77 -2.01
C GLU A 40 1.70 6.76 -3.24
N VAL A 41 1.96 5.88 -4.21
CA VAL A 41 1.05 5.71 -5.37
C VAL A 41 -0.34 5.31 -4.88
N GLN A 42 -0.46 4.36 -3.95
CA GLN A 42 -1.74 3.93 -3.38
C GLN A 42 -2.45 5.04 -2.60
N ARG A 43 -1.69 5.92 -1.92
CA ARG A 43 -2.25 7.10 -1.24
C ARG A 43 -2.90 8.06 -2.23
N PHE A 44 -2.25 8.33 -3.36
CA PHE A 44 -2.78 9.20 -4.41
C PHE A 44 -3.89 8.54 -5.23
N VAL A 45 -3.74 7.26 -5.53
CA VAL A 45 -4.69 6.46 -6.31
C VAL A 45 -5.46 5.58 -5.33
N THR A 46 -6.43 6.18 -4.63
CA THR A 46 -7.36 5.40 -3.82
C THR A 46 -8.32 4.66 -4.78
N LEU A 47 -7.96 3.43 -5.16
CA LEU A 47 -8.74 2.59 -6.09
C LEU A 47 -10.15 2.29 -5.56
N LEU A 48 -10.31 2.24 -4.24
CA LEU A 48 -11.58 2.05 -3.55
C LEU A 48 -11.77 3.22 -2.57
N PRO A 49 -12.30 4.37 -3.02
CA PRO A 49 -12.45 5.54 -2.16
C PRO A 49 -13.37 5.28 -0.96
N HIS A 50 -14.28 4.31 -1.07
CA HIS A 50 -15.19 3.92 -0.01
C HIS A 50 -15.39 2.40 -0.02
N VAL A 51 -15.29 1.77 1.15
CA VAL A 51 -15.71 0.39 1.37
C VAL A 51 -16.90 0.43 2.32
N PRO A 52 -18.12 0.11 1.88
CA PRO A 52 -19.28 0.11 2.76
C PRO A 52 -19.07 -0.91 3.87
N ARG A 53 -19.34 -0.51 5.10
CA ARG A 53 -19.27 -1.38 6.29
C ARG A 53 -20.61 -1.36 7.02
N CYS A 54 -20.98 -2.51 7.56
CA CYS A 54 -22.13 -2.67 8.46
C CYS A 54 -21.62 -3.03 9.85
N THR A 55 -22.31 -2.57 10.89
CA THR A 55 -22.02 -2.99 12.26
C THR A 55 -22.62 -4.37 12.50
N SER A 56 -21.87 -5.24 13.19
CA SER A 56 -22.36 -6.59 13.54
C SER A 56 -23.36 -6.57 14.70
N THR A 57 -23.37 -5.49 15.48
CA THR A 57 -24.22 -5.23 16.64
C THR A 57 -24.48 -3.73 16.77
N ASP A 58 -25.57 -3.37 17.44
CA ASP A 58 -25.87 -1.98 17.76
C ASP A 58 -24.72 -1.35 18.55
N THR A 59 -24.19 -0.23 18.07
CA THR A 59 -22.97 0.36 18.60
C THR A 59 -23.15 1.86 18.83
N TYR A 60 -22.74 2.32 20.01
CA TYR A 60 -22.55 3.76 20.26
C TYR A 60 -21.12 4.16 19.92
N PHE A 61 -20.92 5.09 18.99
CA PHE A 61 -19.61 5.63 18.62
C PHE A 61 -19.59 7.14 18.75
N LYS A 62 -18.72 7.69 19.59
CA LYS A 62 -18.62 9.14 19.87
C LYS A 62 -19.97 9.79 20.23
N GLY A 63 -20.84 9.06 20.93
CA GLY A 63 -22.18 9.53 21.33
C GLY A 63 -23.29 9.31 20.28
N TYR A 64 -22.96 8.82 19.09
CA TYR A 64 -23.95 8.49 18.05
C TYR A 64 -24.34 7.02 18.12
N PHE A 65 -25.64 6.74 18.05
CA PHE A 65 -26.16 5.38 17.92
C PHE A 65 -26.09 4.92 16.46
N ILE A 66 -25.40 3.82 16.21
CA ILE A 66 -25.25 3.19 14.89
C ILE A 66 -25.94 1.81 14.95
N PRO A 67 -27.07 1.61 14.25
CA PRO A 67 -27.82 0.36 14.29
C PRO A 67 -27.08 -0.75 13.54
N LYS A 68 -27.26 -1.99 13.99
CA LYS A 68 -26.92 -3.18 13.22
C LYS A 68 -27.70 -3.18 11.92
N VAL A 69 -27.00 -3.47 10.82
CA VAL A 69 -27.61 -3.73 9.50
C VAL A 69 -27.50 -5.21 9.19
#